data_AF-A0A8X6WDX3-F1
#
_entry.id   AF-A0A8X6WDX3-F1
#
_cell.length_a   1.000
_cell.length_b   1.000
_cell.length_c   1.000
_cell.angle_alpha   90.00
_cell.angle_beta   90.00
_cell.angle_gamma   90.00
#
_symmetry.space_group_name_H-M   'P 1'
#
loop_
_entity.id
_entity.type
_entity.pdbx_description
1 polymer ?
#
loop_
_entity_poly.entity_id
_entity_poly.type
_entity_poly.pdbx_seq_one_letter_code
_entity_poly.pdbx_strand_id
1 'polypeptide(L)'
;MTLEEFLTIITQIEGILNSRPITPLSEDIDDLEVLTPGHFLIGRPITSISEPNLLDKTENTLSRWQKLTKIVQHIWTKWSRDYLNNLQQRNKWQFHKDNVKLNTMALMKDDNLPVNKWSLGRIT
;
A
#
# COMPACT_ATOMS: atom_id res chain seq x y z
N MET A 1 -11.42 13.81 -18.83
CA MET A 1 -10.93 12.44 -18.64
C MET A 1 -11.57 11.56 -19.71
N THR A 2 -10.80 10.83 -20.49
CA THR A 2 -11.28 9.87 -21.50
C THR A 2 -11.53 8.50 -20.88
N LEU A 3 -12.21 7.61 -21.62
CA LEU A 3 -12.43 6.23 -21.16
C LEU A 3 -11.11 5.49 -20.90
N GLU A 4 -10.14 5.61 -21.80
CA GLU A 4 -8.81 4.98 -21.66
C GLU A 4 -8.07 5.47 -20.41
N GLU A 5 -8.14 6.76 -20.12
CA GLU A 5 -7.55 7.34 -18.90
C GLU A 5 -8.20 6.77 -17.64
N PHE A 6 -9.54 6.67 -17.65
CA PHE A 6 -10.29 6.14 -16.53
C PHE A 6 -9.97 4.66 -16.28
N LEU A 7 -9.92 3.85 -17.33
CA LEU A 7 -9.53 2.44 -17.24
C LEU A 7 -8.11 2.29 -16.70
N THR A 8 -7.18 3.13 -17.18
CA THR A 8 -5.80 3.16 -16.67
C THR A 8 -5.76 3.42 -15.16
N ILE A 9 -6.53 4.41 -14.69
CA ILE A 9 -6.61 4.73 -13.26
C ILE A 9 -7.18 3.54 -12.48
N ILE A 10 -8.29 2.94 -12.93
CA ILE A 10 -8.92 1.81 -12.24
C ILE A 10 -7.97 0.61 -12.15
N THR A 11 -7.29 0.25 -13.23
CA THR A 11 -6.34 -0.87 -13.21
C THR A 11 -5.19 -0.61 -12.24
N GLN A 12 -4.70 0.63 -12.12
CA GLN A 12 -3.71 0.97 -11.12
C GLN A 12 -4.26 0.88 -9.68
N ILE A 13 -5.50 1.31 -9.46
CA ILE A 13 -6.16 1.18 -8.15
C ILE A 13 -6.32 -0.31 -7.79
N GLU A 14 -6.74 -1.15 -8.72
CA GLU A 14 -6.82 -2.60 -8.51
C GLU A 14 -5.46 -3.17 -8.06
N GLY A 15 -4.37 -2.76 -8.73
CA GLY A 15 -3.01 -3.10 -8.33
C GLY A 15 -2.69 -2.66 -6.89
N ILE A 16 -3.05 -1.42 -6.52
CA ILE A 16 -2.90 -0.88 -5.17
C ILE A 16 -3.61 -1.76 -4.15
N LEU A 17 -4.88 -2.08 -4.38
CA LEU A 17 -5.67 -2.87 -3.44
C LEU A 17 -5.07 -4.27 -3.26
N ASN A 18 -4.57 -4.88 -4.33
CA ASN A 18 -4.01 -6.23 -4.33
C ASN A 18 -2.54 -6.30 -3.91
N SER A 19 -1.86 -5.17 -3.76
CA SER A 19 -0.50 -5.10 -3.19
C SER A 19 -0.47 -5.20 -1.66
N ARG A 20 -1.62 -5.12 -0.98
CA ARG A 20 -1.70 -5.06 0.48
C ARG A 20 -1.08 -6.29 1.17
N PRO A 21 -0.25 -6.11 2.21
CA PRO A 21 0.30 -7.23 2.99
C PRO A 21 -0.77 -7.98 3.79
N ILE A 22 -0.67 -9.31 3.82
CA ILE A 22 -1.55 -10.21 4.59
C ILE A 22 -0.79 -10.82 5.76
N THR A 23 0.34 -11.48 5.48
CA THR A 23 1.13 -12.22 6.46
C THR A 23 2.57 -12.35 5.97
N PRO A 24 3.57 -12.49 6.85
CA PRO A 24 4.94 -12.84 6.45
C PRO A 24 4.98 -14.16 5.68
N LEU A 25 5.90 -14.25 4.71
CA LEU A 25 6.20 -15.50 4.00
C LEU A 25 7.21 -16.38 4.73
N SER A 26 8.09 -15.76 5.53
CA SER A 26 9.15 -16.41 6.28
C SER A 26 9.14 -16.02 7.76
N GLU A 27 9.75 -16.84 8.60
CA GLU A 27 10.02 -16.53 10.01
C GLU A 27 11.41 -15.88 10.22
N ASP A 28 12.23 -15.82 9.17
CA ASP A 28 13.57 -15.22 9.21
C ASP A 28 13.49 -13.72 9.54
N ILE A 29 14.37 -13.26 10.44
CA ILE A 29 14.41 -11.89 10.94
C ILE A 29 14.85 -10.93 9.83
N ASP A 30 15.74 -11.37 8.95
CA ASP A 30 16.26 -10.55 7.85
C ASP A 30 15.32 -10.53 6.63
N ASP A 31 14.32 -11.42 6.60
CA ASP A 31 13.34 -11.50 5.52
C ASP A 31 12.07 -10.69 5.84
N LEU A 32 11.82 -9.67 5.01
CA LEU A 32 10.65 -8.80 5.08
C LEU A 32 9.61 -9.10 3.99
N GLU A 33 9.70 -10.25 3.33
CA GLU A 33 8.72 -10.66 2.34
C GLU A 33 7.35 -11.00 2.97
N VAL A 34 6.31 -10.55 2.28
CA VAL A 34 4.91 -10.69 2.70
C VAL A 34 4.08 -11.31 1.60
N LEU A 35 3.17 -12.17 2.03
CA LEU A 35 2.09 -12.66 1.20
C LEU A 35 1.10 -11.51 0.97
N THR A 36 0.72 -11.32 -0.29
CA THR A 36 -0.25 -10.30 -0.72
C THR A 36 -1.32 -10.97 -1.59
N PRO A 37 -2.51 -10.37 -1.75
CA PRO A 37 -3.52 -10.89 -2.68
C PRO A 37 -2.98 -11.05 -4.11
N GLY A 38 -2.07 -10.18 -4.53
CA GLY A 38 -1.39 -10.28 -5.83
C GLY A 38 -0.67 -11.62 -6.05
N HIS A 39 -0.13 -12.24 -5.00
CA HIS A 39 0.49 -13.56 -5.11
C HIS A 39 -0.51 -14.63 -5.57
N PHE A 40 -1.77 -14.55 -5.16
CA PHE A 40 -2.81 -15.48 -5.61
C PHE A 40 -3.30 -15.19 -7.03
N LEU A 41 -3.25 -13.93 -7.46
CA LEU A 41 -3.74 -13.51 -8.77
C LEU A 41 -2.72 -13.78 -9.89
N ILE A 42 -1.44 -13.47 -9.64
CA ILE A 42 -0.38 -13.50 -10.66
C ILE A 42 0.86 -14.28 -10.24
N GLY A 43 0.86 -14.93 -9.08
CA GLY A 43 1.98 -15.75 -8.59
C GLY A 43 3.15 -14.96 -7.98
N ARG A 44 3.03 -13.63 -7.85
CA ARG A 44 4.10 -12.74 -7.37
C ARG A 44 3.54 -11.44 -6.77
N PRO A 45 4.32 -10.64 -6.00
CA PRO A 45 3.82 -9.37 -5.50
C PRO A 45 3.57 -8.38 -6.63
N ILE A 46 2.52 -7.57 -6.49
CA ILE A 46 2.26 -6.44 -7.40
C ILE A 46 3.11 -5.27 -6.95
N THR A 47 4.12 -4.93 -7.74
CA THR A 47 5.04 -3.82 -7.50
C THR A 47 4.94 -2.79 -8.63
N SER A 48 5.17 -1.52 -8.33
CA SER A 48 5.30 -0.46 -9.34
C SER A 48 6.65 0.25 -9.23
N ILE A 49 7.08 0.79 -10.37
CA ILE A 49 8.22 1.71 -10.43
C ILE A 49 7.88 2.95 -9.60
N SER A 50 8.84 3.45 -8.83
CA SER A 50 8.65 4.68 -8.06
C SER A 50 8.55 5.88 -9.00
N GLU A 51 7.36 6.48 -9.03
CA GLU A 51 7.08 7.70 -9.79
C GLU A 51 7.41 8.95 -8.95
N PRO A 52 7.75 10.09 -9.58
CA PRO A 52 7.98 11.34 -8.86
C PRO A 52 6.73 11.76 -8.09
N ASN A 53 6.88 12.30 -6.89
CA ASN A 53 5.75 12.83 -6.13
C ASN A 53 5.19 14.08 -6.84
N LEU A 54 3.89 14.04 -7.16
CA LEU A 54 3.16 15.11 -7.86
C LEU A 54 2.05 15.73 -7.00
N LEU A 55 1.89 15.29 -5.73
CA LEU A 55 0.81 15.74 -4.85
C LEU A 55 0.81 17.26 -4.68
N ASP A 56 1.99 17.86 -4.50
CA ASP A 56 2.17 19.30 -4.28
C ASP A 56 2.31 20.12 -5.58
N LYS A 57 2.39 19.47 -6.75
CA LYS A 57 2.53 20.20 -8.04
C LYS A 57 1.21 20.79 -8.50
N THR A 58 1.26 22.01 -9.02
CA THR A 58 0.09 22.72 -9.56
C THR A 58 -0.40 22.08 -10.86
N GLU A 59 -1.72 21.91 -10.98
CA GLU A 59 -2.34 21.15 -12.09
C GLU A 59 -2.12 21.76 -13.48
N ASN A 60 -1.97 23.09 -13.53
CA ASN A 60 -1.82 23.85 -14.77
C ASN A 60 -0.49 23.58 -15.49
N THR A 61 0.47 22.92 -14.83
CA THR A 61 1.79 22.57 -15.39
C THR A 61 1.94 21.09 -15.73
N LEU A 62 0.92 20.28 -15.44
CA LEU A 62 1.02 18.84 -15.56
C LEU A 62 0.68 18.35 -16.97
N SER A 63 1.58 17.54 -17.52
CA SER A 63 1.30 16.69 -18.67
C SER A 63 0.15 15.71 -18.37
N ARG A 64 -0.39 15.09 -19.43
CA ARG A 64 -1.49 14.12 -19.31
C ARG A 64 -1.14 12.95 -18.37
N TRP A 65 0.03 12.33 -18.56
CA TRP A 65 0.52 11.26 -17.68
C TRP A 65 0.63 11.73 -16.22
N GLN A 66 1.21 12.91 -15.98
CA GLN A 66 1.35 13.46 -14.64
C GLN A 66 0.01 13.68 -13.93
N LYS A 67 -1.05 14.05 -14.65
CA LYS A 67 -2.40 14.18 -14.08
C LYS A 67 -2.94 12.82 -13.61
N LEU A 68 -2.79 11.77 -14.42
CA LEU A 68 -3.21 10.42 -14.05
C LEU A 68 -2.41 9.89 -12.84
N THR A 69 -1.09 10.03 -12.88
CA THR A 69 -0.20 9.65 -11.76
C THR A 69 -0.60 10.39 -10.48
N LYS A 70 -0.87 11.71 -10.55
CA LYS A 70 -1.30 12.47 -9.37
C LYS A 70 -2.59 11.94 -8.76
N ILE A 71 -3.57 11.54 -9.59
CA ILE A 71 -4.83 10.94 -9.13
C ILE A 71 -4.54 9.62 -8.40
N VAL A 72 -3.72 8.74 -8.99
CA VAL A 72 -3.34 7.45 -8.40
C VAL A 72 -2.60 7.65 -7.08
N GLN A 73 -1.67 8.61 -7.00
CA GLN A 73 -0.95 8.96 -5.76
C GLN A 73 -1.90 9.46 -4.67
N HIS A 74 -2.92 10.25 -5.03
CA HIS A 74 -3.92 10.73 -4.08
C HIS A 74 -4.73 9.56 -3.50
N ILE A 75 -5.15 8.62 -4.35
CA ILE A 75 -5.88 7.42 -3.92
C ILE A 75 -4.99 6.53 -3.07
N TRP A 76 -3.74 6.29 -3.47
CA TRP A 76 -2.76 5.56 -2.67
C TRP A 76 -2.62 6.13 -1.27
N THR A 77 -2.36 7.44 -1.15
CA THR A 77 -2.16 8.13 0.13
C THR A 77 -3.36 7.98 1.05
N LYS A 78 -4.57 8.09 0.50
CA LYS A 78 -5.80 7.93 1.28
C LYS A 78 -6.02 6.46 1.66
N TRP A 79 -5.92 5.55 0.70
CA TRP A 79 -6.17 4.13 0.88
C TRP A 79 -5.20 3.48 1.87
N SER A 80 -3.89 3.69 1.72
CA SER A 80 -2.88 3.09 2.61
C SER A 80 -3.07 3.56 4.05
N ARG A 81 -3.33 4.85 4.25
CA ARG A 81 -3.65 5.43 5.56
C ARG A 81 -4.92 4.82 6.16
N ASP A 82 -6.01 4.78 5.40
CA ASP A 82 -7.28 4.25 5.87
C ASP A 82 -7.20 2.74 6.17
N TYR A 83 -6.45 2.00 5.35
CA TYR A 83 -6.17 0.58 5.57
C TYR A 83 -5.44 0.35 6.91
N LEU A 84 -4.36 1.08 7.17
CA LEU A 84 -3.62 0.97 8.44
C LEU A 84 -4.50 1.31 9.66
N ASN A 85 -5.33 2.34 9.54
CA ASN A 85 -6.28 2.69 10.60
C ASN A 85 -7.29 1.57 10.87
N ASN A 86 -7.76 0.88 9.83
CA ASN A 86 -8.69 -0.23 9.97
C ASN A 86 -8.05 -1.46 10.64
N LEU A 87 -6.76 -1.71 10.44
CA LEU A 87 -6.03 -2.79 11.12
C LEU A 87 -5.93 -2.57 12.66
N GLN A 88 -6.09 -1.32 13.12
CA GLN A 88 -5.98 -0.95 14.53
C GLN A 88 -7.32 -0.67 15.21
N GLN A 89 -8.45 -1.07 14.62
CA GLN A 89 -9.76 -0.89 15.24
C GLN A 89 -9.80 -1.51 16.65
N ARG A 90 -10.11 -0.67 17.65
CA ARG A 90 -10.29 -1.10 19.03
C ARG A 90 -11.76 -1.40 19.27
N ASN A 91 -12.10 -2.67 19.46
CA ASN A 91 -13.40 -3.05 19.97
C ASN A 91 -13.45 -2.70 21.47
N LYS A 92 -14.28 -1.73 21.84
CA LYS A 92 -14.59 -1.47 23.25
C LYS A 92 -15.37 -2.69 23.73
N TRP A 93 -14.74 -3.48 24.59
CA TRP A 93 -15.29 -4.67 25.26
C TRP A 93 -15.32 -5.94 24.38
N GLN A 94 -14.64 -6.97 24.91
CA GLN A 94 -14.47 -8.35 24.40
C GLN A 94 -13.41 -8.48 23.30
N PHE A 95 -12.22 -8.96 23.69
CA PHE A 95 -11.34 -9.96 23.04
C PHE A 95 -9.96 -9.85 23.69
N HIS A 96 -9.39 -10.97 24.15
CA HIS A 96 -7.99 -11.01 24.56
C HIS A 96 -7.13 -10.75 23.33
N LYS A 97 -6.30 -9.70 23.36
CA LYS A 97 -5.33 -9.42 22.31
C LYS A 97 -3.96 -9.80 22.85
N ASP A 98 -3.30 -10.72 22.16
CA ASP A 98 -1.93 -11.08 22.51
C ASP A 98 -1.04 -9.84 22.42
N ASN A 99 -0.12 -9.72 23.38
CA ASN A 99 0.95 -8.75 23.29
C ASN A 99 1.80 -9.04 22.07
N VAL A 100 2.35 -7.98 21.48
CA VAL A 100 3.25 -8.11 20.35
C VAL A 100 4.53 -8.83 20.81
N LYS A 101 4.94 -9.85 20.05
CA LYS A 101 6.10 -10.72 20.38
C LYS A 101 7.31 -10.31 19.55
N LEU A 102 8.50 -10.68 20.03
CA LEU A 102 9.72 -10.64 19.21
C LEU A 102 9.49 -11.39 17.89
N ASN A 103 10.12 -10.91 16.83
CA ASN A 103 10.03 -11.38 15.43
C ASN A 103 8.67 -11.16 14.75
N THR A 104 7.69 -10.56 15.42
CA THR A 104 6.42 -10.19 14.79
C THR A 104 6.66 -9.15 13.71
N MET A 105 6.20 -9.42 12.48
CA MET A 105 6.22 -8.44 11.40
C MET A 105 5.11 -7.41 11.59
N ALA A 106 5.47 -6.14 11.45
CA ALA A 106 4.58 -5.01 11.61
C ALA A 106 4.63 -4.10 10.37
N LEU A 107 3.48 -3.53 10.04
CA LEU A 107 3.38 -2.41 9.11
C LEU A 107 3.75 -1.12 9.83
N MET A 108 4.70 -0.39 9.27
CA MET A 108 5.09 0.93 9.74
C MET A 108 4.33 2.00 8.96
N LYS A 109 3.80 2.98 9.69
CA LYS A 109 3.17 4.14 9.07
C LYS A 109 4.26 5.08 8.54
N ASP A 110 4.35 5.19 7.22
CA ASP A 110 5.16 6.19 6.53
C ASP A 110 4.32 6.85 5.44
N ASP A 111 4.12 8.16 5.58
CA ASP A 111 3.25 8.96 4.71
C ASP A 111 3.95 9.34 3.39
N ASN A 112 5.25 9.07 3.24
CA ASN A 112 6.06 9.46 2.07
C ASN A 112 6.40 8.28 1.14
N LEU A 113 5.76 7.14 1.32
CA LEU A 113 6.02 5.96 0.49
C LEU A 113 5.48 6.13 -0.93
N PRO A 114 6.24 5.68 -1.95
CA PRO A 114 5.72 5.62 -3.30
C PRO A 114 4.60 4.59 -3.39
N VAL A 115 3.79 4.70 -4.44
CA VAL A 115 2.66 3.81 -4.70
C VAL A 115 3.12 2.34 -4.70
N ASN A 116 2.29 1.45 -4.12
CA ASN A 116 2.53 0.01 -3.97
C ASN A 116 3.72 -0.39 -3.10
N LYS A 117 4.35 0.55 -2.37
CA LYS A 117 5.37 0.21 -1.38
C LYS A 117 4.79 0.28 0.03
N TRP A 118 5.03 -0.78 0.79
CA TRP A 118 4.63 -0.88 2.19
C TRP A 118 5.89 -0.87 3.05
N SER A 119 5.93 0.00 4.06
CA SER A 119 7.02 -0.01 5.04
C SER A 119 6.76 -1.14 6.03
N LEU A 120 7.65 -2.13 6.02
CA LEU A 120 7.58 -3.34 6.83
C LEU A 120 8.78 -3.39 7.77
N GLY A 121 8.56 -3.88 8.98
CA GLY A 121 9.64 -4.09 9.95
C GLY A 121 9.35 -5.28 10.84
N ARG A 122 10.40 -5.83 11.45
CA ARG A 122 10.29 -6.83 12.51
C ARG A 122 10.69 -6.25 13.84
N ILE A 123 10.10 -6.81 14.89
CA ILE A 123 10.36 -6.39 16.26
C ILE A 123 11.53 -7.19 16.81
N THR A 124 12.61 -6.48 17.11
CA THR A 124 13.88 -6.99 17.64
C THR A 124 14.12 -6.50 19.05
#